data_AF-A0A969DM44-F1
#
_entry.id   AF-A0A969DM44-F1
#
_cell.length_a   1.000
_cell.length_b   1.000
_cell.length_c   1.000
_cell.angle_alpha   90.00
_cell.angle_beta   90.00
_cell.angle_gamma   90.00
#
_symmetry.space_group_name_H-M   'P 1'
#
loop_
_entity.id
_entity.type
_entity.pdbx_description
1 polymer ?
#
loop_
_entity_poly.entity_id
_entity_poly.type
_entity_poly.pdbx_seq_one_letter_code
_entity_poly.pdbx_strand_id
1 'polypeptide(L)'
;MGRKLGYYCAQVGFSEIQTQVEVIDSDRLGLDTILGLLSFGAPYRAYNEKLDAIADEVQNEVMQLIEQPYAWIGIGFFKVMAQKLG
;
A
#
# COMPACT_ATOMS: atom_id res chain seq x y z
N MET A 1 -8.45 7.21 9.23
CA MET A 1 -7.35 7.73 8.37
C MET A 1 -7.84 8.65 7.26
N GLY A 2 -8.85 8.28 6.46
CA GLY A 2 -9.34 9.13 5.35
C GLY A 2 -9.73 10.57 5.73
N ARG A 3 -10.41 10.80 6.86
CA ARG A 3 -10.71 12.17 7.36
C ARG A 3 -9.45 13.01 7.63
N LYS A 4 -8.36 12.38 8.08
CA LYS A 4 -7.09 13.07 8.39
C LYS A 4 -6.36 13.46 7.11
N LEU A 5 -6.35 12.57 6.11
CA LEU A 5 -5.83 12.88 4.77
C LEU A 5 -6.65 13.99 4.10
N GLY A 6 -7.98 13.92 4.20
CA GLY A 6 -8.84 14.99 3.71
C GLY A 6 -8.58 16.34 4.38
N TYR A 7 -8.39 16.35 5.71
CA TYR A 7 -7.99 17.56 6.43
C TYR A 7 -6.68 18.15 5.89
N TYR A 8 -5.66 17.33 5.61
CA TYR A 8 -4.41 17.82 5.01
C TYR A 8 -4.61 18.40 3.61
N CYS A 9 -5.42 17.76 2.76
CA CYS A 9 -5.76 18.31 1.44
C CYS A 9 -6.42 19.69 1.55
N ALA A 10 -7.33 19.88 2.52
CA ALA A 10 -7.97 21.18 2.75
C ALA A 10 -6.96 22.25 3.17
N GLN A 11 -5.99 21.91 4.03
CA GLN A 11 -4.96 22.86 4.49
C GLN A 11 -4.08 23.40 3.36
N VAL A 12 -3.88 22.63 2.29
CA VAL A 12 -3.06 23.04 1.13
C VAL A 12 -3.89 23.59 -0.03
N GLY A 13 -5.15 23.98 0.21
CA GLY A 13 -5.99 24.69 -0.76
C GLY A 13 -6.76 23.80 -1.73
N PHE A 14 -6.86 22.50 -1.46
CA PHE A 14 -7.77 21.63 -2.21
C PHE A 14 -9.18 21.71 -1.63
N SER A 15 -10.17 21.53 -2.50
CA SER A 15 -11.59 21.52 -2.17
C SER A 15 -12.27 20.28 -2.75
N GLU A 16 -13.58 20.12 -2.51
CA GLU A 16 -14.37 18.97 -2.98
C GLU A 16 -13.76 17.61 -2.59
N ILE A 17 -13.28 17.53 -1.35
CA ILE A 17 -12.58 16.34 -0.87
C ILE A 17 -13.58 15.18 -0.68
N GLN A 18 -13.35 14.11 -1.41
CA GLN A 18 -14.10 12.86 -1.32
C GLN A 18 -13.18 11.75 -0.81
N THR A 19 -13.65 11.00 0.17
CA THR A 19 -12.97 9.82 0.69
C THR A 19 -13.79 8.59 0.40
N GLN A 20 -13.18 7.59 -0.24
CA GLN A 20 -13.77 6.29 -0.50
C GLN A 20 -12.92 5.20 0.16
N VAL A 21 -13.57 4.10 0.53
CA VAL A 21 -12.90 2.87 0.94
C VAL A 21 -12.96 1.93 -0.25
N GLU A 22 -11.80 1.52 -0.75
CA GLU A 22 -11.70 0.55 -1.83
C GLU A 22 -10.95 -0.68 -1.33
N VAL A 23 -11.32 -1.83 -1.89
CA VAL A 23 -10.63 -3.10 -1.67
C VAL A 23 -10.10 -3.58 -3.02
N ILE A 24 -8.83 -3.96 -3.02
CA ILE A 24 -8.20 -4.65 -4.14
C ILE A 24 -7.70 -6.00 -3.66
N ASP A 25 -7.92 -7.03 -4.46
CA ASP A 25 -7.55 -8.41 -4.16
C ASP A 25 -6.71 -9.03 -5.29
N SER A 26 -6.05 -10.14 -4.95
CA SER A 26 -5.17 -10.85 -5.88
C SER A 26 -5.89 -11.40 -7.10
N ASP A 27 -7.21 -11.56 -7.04
CA ASP A 27 -8.00 -12.03 -8.18
C ASP A 27 -8.02 -10.97 -9.30
N ARG A 28 -7.92 -9.68 -8.93
CA ARG A 28 -7.95 -8.56 -9.89
C ARG A 28 -6.56 -8.13 -10.38
N LEU A 29 -5.55 -8.15 -9.52
CA LEU A 29 -4.22 -7.60 -9.84
C LEU A 29 -3.09 -8.65 -9.91
N GLY A 30 -3.31 -9.86 -9.43
CA GLY A 30 -2.23 -10.83 -9.17
C GLY A 30 -1.60 -10.65 -7.79
N LEU A 31 -1.19 -11.76 -7.18
CA LEU A 31 -0.55 -11.81 -5.86
C LEU A 31 0.77 -11.03 -5.82
N ASP A 32 1.58 -11.20 -6.86
CA ASP A 32 2.89 -10.56 -7.03
C ASP A 32 2.79 -9.03 -7.02
N THR A 33 1.81 -8.50 -7.76
CA THR A 33 1.56 -7.05 -7.86
C THR A 33 1.13 -6.48 -6.51
N ILE A 34 0.23 -7.17 -5.80
CA ILE A 34 -0.26 -6.70 -4.49
C ILE A 34 0.82 -6.72 -3.43
N LEU A 35 1.63 -7.77 -3.39
CA LEU A 35 2.74 -7.86 -2.45
C LEU A 35 3.82 -6.83 -2.79
N GLY A 36 4.08 -6.59 -4.07
CA GLY A 36 4.93 -5.47 -4.52
C GLY A 36 4.46 -4.12 -4.00
N LEU A 37 3.15 -3.83 -3.98
CA LEU A 37 2.59 -2.59 -3.43
C LEU A 37 2.85 -2.46 -1.91
N LEU A 38 2.82 -3.56 -1.17
CA LEU A 38 3.13 -3.56 0.27
C LEU A 38 4.63 -3.33 0.54
N SER A 39 5.50 -3.76 -0.38
CA SER A 39 6.96 -3.58 -0.28
C SER A 39 7.42 -2.11 -0.37
N PHE A 40 6.59 -1.21 -0.94
CA PHE A 40 6.93 0.22 -1.05
C PHE A 40 6.95 0.98 0.29
N GLY A 41 6.57 0.34 1.41
CA GLY A 41 6.34 1.03 2.68
C GLY A 41 7.54 1.15 3.64
N ALA A 42 8.62 0.40 3.48
CA ALA A 42 9.66 0.35 4.51
C ALA A 42 10.98 0.97 4.02
N PRO A 43 11.32 2.22 4.40
CA PRO A 43 12.68 2.73 4.25
C PRO A 43 13.57 2.13 5.34
N TYR A 44 13.46 0.83 5.61
CA TYR A 44 14.24 0.15 6.64
C TYR A 44 15.75 0.28 6.37
N ARG A 45 16.13 0.37 5.08
CA ARG A 45 17.50 0.65 4.63
C ARG A 45 18.04 2.00 5.16
N ALA A 46 17.19 3.00 5.35
CA ALA A 46 17.59 4.28 5.92
C ALA A 46 17.82 4.20 7.44
N TYR A 47 17.35 3.14 8.11
CA TYR A 47 17.45 2.98 9.56
C TYR A 47 18.50 1.96 9.98
N ASN A 48 18.71 0.87 9.22
CA ASN A 48 19.69 -0.15 9.55
C ASN A 48 20.01 -1.07 8.35
N GLU A 49 21.22 -0.97 7.82
CA GLU A 49 21.72 -1.79 6.69
C GLU A 49 21.73 -3.31 7.01
N LYS A 50 21.82 -3.70 8.28
CA LYS A 50 21.79 -5.13 8.67
C LYS A 50 20.42 -5.78 8.49
N LEU A 51 19.38 -4.99 8.24
CA LEU A 51 18.04 -5.49 7.97
C LEU A 51 17.86 -5.94 6.52
N ASP A 52 18.82 -5.69 5.62
CA ASP A 52 18.73 -6.16 4.24
C ASP A 52 18.67 -7.68 4.15
N ALA A 53 19.49 -8.40 4.93
CA ALA A 53 19.42 -9.86 4.98
C ALA A 53 18.05 -10.39 5.42
N ILE A 54 17.41 -9.70 6.37
CA ILE A 54 16.07 -10.05 6.86
C ILE A 54 15.02 -9.73 5.79
N ALA A 55 15.16 -8.61 5.08
CA ALA A 55 14.25 -8.25 3.99
C ALA A 55 14.34 -9.25 2.83
N ASP A 56 15.55 -9.69 2.47
CA ASP A 56 15.77 -10.71 1.45
C ASP A 56 15.19 -12.07 1.89
N GLU A 57 15.35 -12.46 3.16
CA GLU A 57 14.76 -13.67 3.73
C GLU A 57 13.23 -13.63 3.68
N VAL A 58 12.63 -12.55 4.17
CA VAL A 58 11.17 -12.34 4.13
C VAL A 58 10.65 -12.32 2.70
N GLN A 59 11.37 -11.70 1.76
CA GLN A 59 10.97 -11.70 0.36
C GLN A 59 10.95 -13.11 -0.23
N ASN A 60 11.94 -13.95 0.09
CA ASN A 60 11.96 -15.34 -0.35
C ASN A 60 10.82 -16.17 0.26
N GLU A 61 10.52 -16.00 1.56
CA GLU A 61 9.38 -16.66 2.22
C GLU A 61 8.05 -16.25 1.59
N VAL A 62 7.88 -14.96 1.30
CA VAL A 62 6.69 -14.43 0.63
C VAL A 62 6.52 -15.04 -0.77
N MET A 63 7.60 -15.17 -1.54
CA MET A 63 7.54 -15.82 -2.86
C MET A 63 7.11 -17.28 -2.77
N GLN A 64 7.60 -18.04 -1.78
CA GLN A 64 7.17 -19.42 -1.55
C GLN A 64 5.70 -19.54 -1.16
N LEU A 65 5.17 -18.54 -0.43
CA LEU A 65 3.76 -18.43 -0.07
C LEU A 65 2.87 -18.14 -1.29
N ILE A 66 3.33 -17.31 -2.23
CA ILE A 66 2.61 -17.00 -3.48
C ILE A 66 2.48 -18.25 -4.36
N GLU A 67 3.48 -19.12 -4.36
CA GLU A 67 3.47 -20.37 -5.15
C GLU A 67 2.55 -21.45 -4.57
N GLN A 68 2.01 -21.27 -3.35
CA GLN A 68 1.09 -22.24 -2.76
C GLN A 68 -0.27 -22.23 -3.47
N PRO A 69 -0.91 -23.40 -3.66
CA PRO A 69 -2.27 -23.46 -4.16
C PRO A 69 -3.22 -22.73 -3.20
N TYR A 70 -4.15 -21.96 -3.75
CA TYR A 70 -5.15 -21.16 -3.02
C TYR A 70 -4.59 -19.99 -2.19
N ALA A 71 -3.37 -19.54 -2.45
CA ALA A 71 -2.91 -18.27 -1.91
C ALA A 71 -3.83 -17.12 -2.38
N TRP A 72 -4.24 -16.27 -1.44
CA TRP A 72 -5.13 -15.14 -1.72
C TRP A 72 -4.85 -13.98 -0.76
N ILE A 73 -4.91 -12.75 -1.25
CA ILE A 73 -4.73 -11.54 -0.46
C ILE A 73 -5.74 -10.47 -0.87
N GLY A 74 -6.20 -9.70 0.10
CA GLY A 74 -7.03 -8.51 -0.11
C GLY A 74 -6.52 -7.34 0.74
N ILE A 75 -6.40 -6.17 0.14
CA ILE A 75 -5.99 -4.92 0.81
C ILE A 75 -7.12 -3.91 0.73
N GLY A 76 -7.55 -3.42 1.89
CA GLY A 76 -8.42 -2.26 1.99
C GLY A 76 -7.60 -0.97 2.11
N PHE A 77 -7.91 0.04 1.31
CA PHE A 77 -7.27 1.35 1.39
C PHE A 77 -8.28 2.50 1.31
N PHE A 78 -7.88 3.66 1.84
CA PHE A 78 -8.64 4.90 1.72
C PHE A 78 -8.16 5.65 0.48
N LYS A 79 -9.04 5.83 -0.50
CA LYS A 79 -8.81 6.70 -1.64
C LYS A 79 -9.34 8.09 -1.32
N VAL A 80 -8.47 9.09 -1.35
CA VAL A 80 -8.84 10.49 -1.15
C VAL A 80 -8.65 11.23 -2.46
N MET A 81 -9.75 11.75 -3.00
CA MET A 81 -9.78 12.55 -4.21
C MET A 81 -10.11 13.99 -3.81
N ALA A 82 -9.43 14.97 -4.41
CA ALA A 82 -9.68 16.37 -4.14
C ALA A 82 -9.33 17.20 -5.37
N GLN A 83 -9.97 18.35 -5.54
CA GLN A 83 -9.73 19.26 -6.65
C GLN A 83 -9.01 20.51 -6.16
N LYS A 84 -7.92 20.87 -6.84
CA LYS A 84 -7.20 22.11 -6.55
C LYS A 84 -7.97 23.27 -7.15
N LEU A 85 -8.38 24.23 -6.33
CA LEU A 85 -8.91 25.50 -6.83
C LEU A 85 -7.74 26.29 -7.41
N GLY A 86 -7.92 26.76 -8.65
CA GLY A 86 -6.94 27.57 -9.38
C GLY A 86 -6.67 28.91 -8.72
#